data_AF-M5C9C0-F1
#
_entry.id   AF-M5C9C0-F1
#
_cell.length_a   1.000
_cell.length_b   1.000
_cell.length_c   1.000
_cell.angle_alpha   90.00
_cell.angle_beta   90.00
_cell.angle_gamma   90.00
#
_symmetry.space_group_name_H-M   'P 1'
#
loop_
_entity.id
_entity.type
_entity.pdbx_description
1 polymer ?
#
loop_
_entity_poly.entity_id
_entity_poly.type
_entity_poly.pdbx_seq_one_letter_code
_entity_poly.pdbx_strand_id
1 'polypeptide(L)'
;MRTHLSNMICTGVIPGPHSPKDLNSFLQPLIDELVELAQGVEAVDVVNEELFALRAHVLSAFGDLPAMAKLMEFIGHNGRFPCRLCKIMSIPGRTAKDATHLYCPLHRSDDTGLDPYNLPLRTHQECLDEGYNVLQAPNDNVRANLATECGIKGVTLLARLSSIKIPDLFPVEAMQLVWINLVPQLADLWREKFNGLDAGFETYLIHGLIWNSVGNMCVDSTGTTPSSFGCAVPHFKNRSHFTAESWSRWATHLAPNLLRRRFMDSRYYVHFVQLVNLMNKCINRSIAREELPAIRQGFVEWVEDFELIYYQHDPDRMQVCTTNVHYLLHIVESIERLGPLPGYWAFPMERYCSFIGASVKSRRFPYANIARRVCDVARLCITRASTEEDLKNEMRDADLFKDYPNQLFLTPRSERLTITPELRAQIGKYLATTFGIRVSKRLAKELIPESLRQWGRMRIKDGGDLIQARGYHKLRWDGRDASFVRYELATDRLAHLPNAEPDFYGKSYYGQLKYLFELPLAPQSVVNPEADPKSLILARLVRW
;
A
#
# COMPACT_ATOMS: atom_id res chain seq x y z
N MET A 1 -4.12 -2.49 5.19
CA MET A 1 -3.91 -1.02 5.05
C MET A 1 -3.27 -0.77 3.70
N ARG A 2 -3.86 0.05 2.81
CA ARG A 2 -3.24 0.37 1.51
C ARG A 2 -2.47 1.69 1.66
N THR A 3 -1.14 1.62 1.64
CA THR A 3 -0.30 2.83 1.68
C THR A 3 -0.26 3.48 0.30
N HIS A 4 -0.58 4.77 0.24
CA HIS A 4 -0.46 5.54 -1.00
C HIS A 4 1.02 5.87 -1.26
N LEU A 5 1.46 5.79 -2.51
CA LEU A 5 2.84 6.14 -2.90
C LEU A 5 3.20 7.58 -2.55
N SER A 6 2.20 8.48 -2.46
CA SER A 6 2.36 9.87 -2.01
C SER A 6 2.85 9.99 -0.56
N ASN A 7 2.68 8.93 0.25
CA ASN A 7 3.07 8.92 1.66
C ASN A 7 4.43 8.25 1.87
N MET A 8 5.20 8.03 0.80
CA MET A 8 6.53 7.42 0.84
C MET A 8 7.55 8.39 0.27
N ILE A 9 8.66 8.57 0.99
CA ILE A 9 9.81 9.35 0.53
C ILE A 9 10.90 8.36 0.13
N CYS A 10 11.38 8.49 -1.10
CA CYS A 10 12.50 7.69 -1.59
C CYS A 10 13.80 8.43 -1.32
N THR A 11 14.56 7.93 -0.34
CA THR A 11 15.85 8.51 0.04
C THR A 11 16.99 8.08 -0.89
N GLY A 12 16.86 6.94 -1.59
CA GLY A 12 17.87 6.51 -2.55
C GLY A 12 17.46 5.30 -3.37
N VAL A 13 18.07 5.16 -4.55
CA VAL A 13 17.98 3.96 -5.40
C VAL A 13 19.38 3.57 -5.82
N ILE A 14 19.82 2.39 -5.40
CA ILE A 14 21.15 1.86 -5.75
C ILE A 14 21.01 1.08 -7.07
N PRO A 15 21.71 1.48 -8.14
CA PRO A 15 21.61 0.79 -9.43
C PRO A 15 22.24 -0.61 -9.38
N GLY A 16 21.68 -1.52 -10.17
CA GLY A 16 22.23 -2.86 -10.37
C GLY A 16 23.40 -2.88 -11.38
N PRO A 17 23.75 -4.04 -11.96
CA PRO A 17 23.00 -5.31 -11.94
C PRO A 17 23.31 -6.19 -10.72
N HIS A 18 24.34 -5.88 -9.96
CA HIS A 18 24.73 -6.64 -8.78
C HIS A 18 24.40 -5.89 -7.50
N SER A 19 24.18 -6.63 -6.42
CA SER A 19 24.03 -6.01 -5.11
C SER A 19 25.31 -5.25 -4.73
N PRO A 20 25.22 -4.09 -4.06
CA PRO A 20 26.40 -3.27 -3.72
C PRO A 20 27.36 -4.09 -2.85
N LYS A 21 28.68 -4.05 -3.10
CA LYS A 21 29.62 -4.81 -2.23
C LYS A 21 29.62 -4.26 -0.81
N ASP A 22 29.68 -2.94 -0.72
CA ASP A 22 29.53 -2.17 0.51
C ASP A 22 28.25 -1.36 0.39
N LEU A 23 27.26 -1.65 1.24
CA LEU A 23 26.01 -0.89 1.28
C LEU A 23 26.21 0.45 2.00
N ASN A 24 27.11 0.50 2.98
CA ASN A 24 27.35 1.67 3.82
C ASN A 24 27.91 2.84 3.01
N SER A 25 28.73 2.58 1.98
CA SER A 25 29.22 3.63 1.07
C SER A 25 28.10 4.42 0.38
N PHE A 26 26.91 3.83 0.21
CA PHE A 26 25.73 4.50 -0.36
C PHE A 26 24.84 5.13 0.70
N LEU A 27 24.84 4.59 1.92
CA LEU A 27 24.02 5.08 3.03
C LEU A 27 24.66 6.28 3.74
N GLN A 28 25.97 6.46 3.65
CA GLN A 28 26.71 7.52 4.34
C GLN A 28 26.06 8.91 4.22
N PRO A 29 25.69 9.43 3.02
CA PRO A 29 25.07 10.75 2.92
C PRO A 29 23.72 10.84 3.65
N LEU A 30 22.90 9.79 3.54
CA LEU A 30 21.62 9.72 4.24
C LEU A 30 21.82 9.71 5.76
N ILE A 31 22.82 8.97 6.26
CA ILE A 31 23.10 8.91 7.70
C ILE A 31 23.61 10.25 8.22
N ASP A 32 24.45 10.95 7.46
CA ASP A 32 24.93 12.29 7.85
C ASP A 32 23.77 13.29 7.95
N GLU A 33 22.87 13.32 6.95
CA GLU A 33 21.66 14.16 7.00
C GLU A 33 20.72 13.77 8.16
N LEU A 34 20.56 12.48 8.45
CA LEU A 34 19.73 12.01 9.57
C LEU A 34 20.33 12.38 10.94
N VAL A 35 21.66 12.43 11.06
CA VAL A 35 22.33 12.90 12.29
C VAL A 35 22.08 14.40 12.48
N GLU A 36 22.17 15.20 11.42
CA GLU A 36 21.83 16.63 11.46
C GLU A 36 20.36 16.85 11.82
N LEU A 37 19.45 16.13 11.16
CA LEU A 37 18.02 16.16 11.46
C LEU A 37 17.71 15.73 12.90
N ALA A 38 18.45 14.80 13.49
CA ALA A 38 18.24 14.40 14.87
C ALA A 38 18.60 15.51 15.87
N GLN A 39 19.56 16.39 15.54
CA GLN A 39 19.92 17.57 16.33
C GLN A 39 18.88 18.69 16.16
N GLY A 40 18.41 18.85 14.92
CA GLY A 40 17.41 19.81 14.51
C GLY A 40 17.97 20.78 13.47
N VAL A 41 17.24 20.91 12.36
CA VAL A 41 17.56 21.86 11.29
C VAL A 41 16.49 22.95 11.23
N GLU A 42 16.87 24.16 10.87
CA GLU A 42 15.90 25.24 10.66
C GLU A 42 15.02 24.92 9.45
N ALA A 43 13.71 24.93 9.65
CA ALA A 43 12.70 24.68 8.63
C ALA A 43 11.57 25.72 8.72
N VAL A 44 10.87 25.92 7.60
CA VAL A 44 9.73 26.84 7.53
C VAL A 44 8.44 26.03 7.61
N ASP A 45 7.59 26.36 8.58
CA ASP A 45 6.19 25.97 8.55
C ASP A 45 5.46 26.93 7.60
N VAL A 46 5.16 26.45 6.40
CA VAL A 46 4.52 27.27 5.36
C VAL A 46 3.09 27.66 5.74
N VAL A 47 2.42 26.89 6.62
CA VAL A 47 1.03 27.14 7.02
C VAL A 47 0.96 28.28 8.03
N ASN A 48 1.90 28.32 8.97
CA ASN A 48 1.95 29.34 10.02
C ASN A 48 2.94 30.47 9.70
N GLU A 49 3.70 30.35 8.62
CA GLU A 49 4.76 31.28 8.21
C GLU A 49 5.86 31.49 9.26
N GLU A 50 6.17 30.43 10.02
CA GLU A 50 7.12 30.49 11.13
C GLU A 50 8.33 29.58 10.90
N LEU A 51 9.48 29.99 11.45
CA LEU A 51 10.66 29.13 11.54
C LEU A 51 10.53 28.19 12.73
N PHE A 52 10.82 26.92 12.52
CA PHE A 52 10.87 25.91 13.58
C PHE A 52 12.07 24.99 13.40
N ALA A 53 12.51 24.38 14.50
CA ALA A 53 13.54 23.34 14.46
C ALA A 53 12.89 22.00 14.06
N LEU A 54 13.09 21.58 12.81
CA LEU A 54 12.65 20.28 12.33
C LEU A 54 13.58 19.20 12.85
N ARG A 55 13.02 18.24 13.58
CA ARG A 55 13.71 17.04 14.03
C ARG A 55 13.12 15.79 13.41
N ALA A 56 13.98 14.88 12.97
CA ALA A 56 13.56 13.56 12.48
C ALA A 56 14.42 12.46 13.10
N HIS A 57 13.77 11.35 13.46
CA HIS A 57 14.41 10.18 14.04
C HIS A 57 13.95 8.91 13.32
N VAL A 58 14.87 7.98 13.08
CA VAL A 58 14.54 6.69 12.49
C VAL A 58 14.03 5.77 13.59
N LEU A 59 12.80 5.29 13.45
CA LEU A 59 12.18 4.43 14.47
C LEU A 59 12.50 2.94 14.27
N SER A 60 12.70 2.51 13.02
CA SER A 60 13.05 1.12 12.70
C SER A 60 13.57 0.98 11.28
N ALA A 61 14.25 -0.13 11.00
CA ALA A 61 14.60 -0.57 9.66
C ALA A 61 14.21 -2.04 9.48
N PHE A 62 13.53 -2.36 8.38
CA PHE A 62 13.02 -3.70 8.11
C PHE A 62 12.98 -4.00 6.61
N GLY A 63 12.93 -5.29 6.28
CA GLY A 63 13.06 -5.84 4.95
C GLY A 63 13.26 -7.35 5.00
N ASP A 64 13.48 -7.96 3.85
CA ASP A 64 13.73 -9.40 3.77
C ASP A 64 15.03 -9.82 4.48
N LEU A 65 15.15 -11.10 4.83
CA LEU A 65 16.32 -11.58 5.60
C LEU A 65 17.67 -11.24 4.94
N PRO A 66 17.86 -11.40 3.60
CA PRO A 66 19.11 -11.01 2.95
C PRO A 66 19.41 -9.51 3.01
N ALA A 67 18.42 -8.63 2.75
CA ALA A 67 18.63 -7.19 2.82
C ALA A 67 18.95 -6.74 4.25
N MET A 68 18.28 -7.32 5.24
CA MET A 68 18.52 -6.99 6.64
C MET A 68 19.87 -7.46 7.15
N ALA A 69 20.30 -8.67 6.78
CA ALA A 69 21.64 -9.15 7.11
C ALA A 69 22.72 -8.21 6.56
N LYS A 70 22.52 -7.67 5.36
CA LYS A 70 23.44 -6.69 4.77
C LYS A 70 23.38 -5.33 5.46
N LEU A 71 22.18 -4.82 5.71
CA LEU A 71 21.98 -3.51 6.36
C LEU A 71 22.55 -3.49 7.78
N MET A 72 22.43 -4.59 8.51
CA MET A 72 22.90 -4.70 9.89
C MET A 72 24.38 -5.09 10.01
N GLU A 73 25.05 -5.42 8.90
CA GLU A 73 26.38 -6.06 8.90
C GLU A 73 26.39 -7.40 9.65
N PHE A 74 25.37 -8.24 9.44
CA PHE A 74 25.25 -9.59 10.00
C PHE A 74 25.55 -10.67 8.96
N ILE A 75 25.86 -11.88 9.42
CA ILE A 75 25.86 -13.06 8.56
C ILE A 75 24.41 -13.43 8.21
N GLY A 76 24.20 -13.88 6.97
CA GLY A 76 22.87 -14.22 6.47
C GLY A 76 22.27 -15.47 7.11
N HIS A 77 21.05 -15.80 6.70
CA HIS A 77 20.25 -16.91 7.24
C HIS A 77 20.86 -18.32 7.09
N ASN A 78 21.87 -18.49 6.24
CA ASN A 78 22.65 -19.74 6.15
C ASN A 78 23.96 -19.69 6.96
N GLY A 79 24.07 -18.80 7.93
CA GLY A 79 25.20 -18.69 8.85
C GLY A 79 25.06 -19.57 10.09
N ARG A 80 26.15 -19.69 10.87
CA ARG A 80 26.16 -20.39 12.16
C ARG A 80 25.18 -19.80 13.17
N PHE A 81 24.95 -18.49 13.12
CA PHE A 81 23.97 -17.77 13.94
C PHE A 81 23.03 -16.95 13.04
N PRO A 82 21.98 -17.58 12.48
CA PRO A 82 21.18 -16.96 11.42
C PRO A 82 20.08 -16.02 11.93
N CYS A 83 19.75 -16.08 13.22
CA CYS A 83 18.82 -15.15 13.84
C CYS A 83 19.53 -13.84 14.21
N ARG A 84 18.95 -12.71 13.81
CA ARG A 84 19.47 -11.38 14.17
C ARG A 84 19.13 -10.96 15.60
N LEU A 85 18.13 -11.60 16.21
CA LEU A 85 17.60 -11.24 17.53
C LEU A 85 18.18 -12.09 18.67
N CYS A 86 18.63 -13.31 18.39
CA CYS A 86 19.22 -14.20 19.38
C CYS A 86 20.44 -14.95 18.84
N LYS A 87 21.18 -15.58 19.74
CA LYS A 87 22.39 -16.37 19.48
C LYS A 87 22.07 -17.86 19.28
N ILE A 88 20.91 -18.18 18.69
CA ILE A 88 20.60 -19.56 18.31
C ILE A 88 21.63 -20.07 17.29
N MET A 89 22.26 -21.19 17.62
CA MET A 89 23.14 -21.88 16.68
C MET A 89 22.32 -22.67 15.67
N SER A 90 22.68 -22.61 14.41
CA SER A 90 22.07 -23.43 13.37
C SER A 90 22.69 -24.83 13.32
N ILE A 91 21.90 -25.80 12.83
CA ILE A 91 22.29 -27.20 12.67
C ILE A 91 22.32 -27.54 11.17
N PRO A 92 23.35 -28.24 10.68
CA PRO A 92 23.39 -28.68 9.30
C PRO A 92 22.30 -29.73 9.02
N GLY A 93 21.61 -29.57 7.89
CA GLY A 93 20.64 -30.53 7.38
C GLY A 93 20.79 -30.69 5.87
N ARG A 94 20.46 -31.87 5.36
CA ARG A 94 20.45 -32.13 3.91
C ARG A 94 19.25 -31.45 3.26
N THR A 95 19.46 -30.93 2.06
CA THR A 95 18.40 -30.43 1.18
C THR A 95 18.00 -31.50 0.16
N ALA A 96 16.90 -31.27 -0.56
CA ALA A 96 16.45 -32.10 -1.69
C ALA A 96 17.49 -32.37 -2.79
N LYS A 97 18.56 -31.56 -2.87
CA LYS A 97 19.62 -31.67 -3.89
C LYS A 97 20.95 -32.14 -3.31
N ASP A 98 20.92 -32.80 -2.16
CA ASP A 98 22.10 -33.26 -1.41
C ASP A 98 23.08 -32.15 -0.96
N ALA A 99 22.72 -30.88 -1.14
CA ALA A 99 23.46 -29.77 -0.54
C ALA A 99 23.15 -29.68 0.96
N THR A 100 24.14 -29.30 1.76
CA THR A 100 23.97 -29.03 3.19
C THR A 100 23.61 -27.58 3.41
N HIS A 101 22.49 -27.33 4.08
CA HIS A 101 22.05 -26.01 4.52
C HIS A 101 21.96 -25.97 6.06
N LEU A 102 21.83 -24.77 6.62
CA LEU A 102 21.76 -24.57 8.07
C LEU A 102 20.33 -24.22 8.50
N TYR A 103 19.84 -24.89 9.54
CA TYR A 103 18.47 -24.83 10.03
C TYR A 103 18.40 -24.54 11.53
N CYS A 104 17.23 -24.19 12.05
CA CYS A 104 17.06 -23.73 13.44
C CYS A 104 15.97 -24.51 14.17
N PRO A 105 16.12 -25.83 14.39
CA PRO A 105 15.18 -26.57 15.23
C PRO A 105 15.35 -26.19 16.72
N LEU A 106 14.25 -26.24 17.45
CA LEU A 106 14.20 -26.25 18.91
C LEU A 106 14.67 -27.60 19.44
N HIS A 107 14.14 -28.70 18.88
CA HIS A 107 14.55 -30.06 19.24
C HIS A 107 15.92 -30.41 18.65
N ARG A 108 16.83 -30.84 19.52
CA ARG A 108 18.22 -31.20 19.18
C ARG A 108 18.56 -32.55 19.75
N SER A 109 19.25 -33.37 18.97
CA SER A 109 19.65 -34.73 19.34
C SER A 109 20.76 -34.80 20.39
N ASP A 110 21.40 -33.68 20.71
CA ASP A 110 22.55 -33.57 21.61
C ASP A 110 22.18 -33.15 23.06
N ASP A 111 20.90 -33.30 23.44
CA ASP A 111 20.34 -32.87 24.73
C ASP A 111 20.51 -31.37 25.06
N THR A 112 20.92 -30.54 24.09
CA THR A 112 20.99 -29.07 24.25
C THR A 112 19.68 -28.36 23.88
N GLY A 113 18.55 -29.04 24.08
CA GLY A 113 17.22 -28.52 23.80
C GLY A 113 17.07 -27.08 24.26
N LEU A 114 16.58 -26.22 23.37
CA LEU A 114 16.45 -24.80 23.66
C LEU A 114 15.10 -24.53 24.31
N ASP A 115 15.11 -23.83 25.45
CA ASP A 115 13.89 -23.27 26.03
C ASP A 115 13.38 -22.11 25.14
N PRO A 116 12.23 -22.26 24.46
CA PRO A 116 11.69 -21.22 23.60
C PRO A 116 11.26 -19.95 24.37
N TYR A 117 11.08 -20.03 25.70
CA TYR A 117 10.82 -18.87 26.55
C TYR A 117 12.08 -18.14 27.02
N ASN A 118 13.25 -18.78 26.92
CA ASN A 118 14.52 -18.25 27.42
C ASN A 118 15.63 -18.35 26.37
N LEU A 119 15.35 -17.85 25.17
CA LEU A 119 16.33 -17.79 24.08
C LEU A 119 17.48 -16.84 24.43
N PRO A 120 18.73 -17.12 23.99
CA PRO A 120 19.88 -16.26 24.25
C PRO A 120 19.83 -14.99 23.39
N LEU A 121 19.02 -14.01 23.79
CA LEU A 121 18.83 -12.75 23.06
C LEU A 121 20.15 -11.97 22.93
N ARG A 122 20.33 -11.28 21.82
CA ARG A 122 21.46 -10.36 21.60
C ARG A 122 21.15 -9.01 22.23
N THR A 123 22.16 -8.37 22.81
CA THR A 123 22.03 -6.99 23.29
C THR A 123 22.70 -5.99 22.34
N HIS A 124 22.37 -4.71 22.50
CA HIS A 124 22.97 -3.64 21.71
C HIS A 124 24.47 -3.52 21.88
N GLN A 125 24.94 -3.51 23.12
CA GLN A 125 26.37 -3.38 23.40
C GLN A 125 27.14 -4.59 22.87
N GLU A 126 26.63 -5.81 23.10
CA GLU A 126 27.24 -7.03 22.55
C GLU A 126 27.38 -6.97 21.02
N CYS A 127 26.34 -6.55 20.30
CA CYS A 127 26.40 -6.46 18.85
C CYS A 127 27.44 -5.44 18.36
N LEU A 128 27.59 -4.31 19.06
CA LEU A 128 28.61 -3.31 18.73
C LEU A 128 30.01 -3.84 19.03
N ASP A 129 30.22 -4.43 20.20
CA ASP A 129 31.52 -4.94 20.63
C ASP A 129 32.01 -6.06 19.70
N GLU A 130 31.14 -7.02 19.38
CA GLU A 130 31.41 -8.08 18.40
C GLU A 130 31.71 -7.50 17.02
N GLY A 131 30.92 -6.52 16.55
CA GLY A 131 31.12 -5.87 15.27
C GLY A 131 32.45 -5.11 15.19
N TYR A 132 32.81 -4.35 16.22
CA TYR A 132 34.10 -3.65 16.28
C TYR A 132 35.28 -4.61 16.37
N ASN A 133 35.17 -5.69 17.15
CA ASN A 133 36.20 -6.73 17.23
C ASN A 133 36.46 -7.36 15.84
N VAL A 134 35.40 -7.63 15.07
CA VAL A 134 35.51 -8.13 13.70
C VAL A 134 36.18 -7.11 12.78
N LEU A 135 35.81 -5.82 12.87
CA LEU A 135 36.42 -4.76 12.06
C LEU A 135 37.89 -4.50 12.38
N GLN A 136 38.30 -4.72 13.63
CA GLN A 136 39.68 -4.55 14.11
C GLN A 136 40.56 -5.79 13.87
N ALA A 137 40.02 -6.84 13.26
CA ALA A 137 40.78 -8.05 12.97
C ALA A 137 42.03 -7.75 12.12
N PRO A 138 43.18 -8.36 12.43
CA PRO A 138 44.47 -8.02 11.82
C PRO A 138 44.58 -8.40 10.34
N ASN A 139 43.73 -9.31 9.85
CA ASN A 139 43.66 -9.73 8.46
C ASN A 139 42.30 -10.36 8.11
N ASP A 140 42.06 -10.55 6.83
CA ASP A 140 40.79 -11.04 6.29
C ASP A 140 40.41 -12.44 6.78
N ASN A 141 41.37 -13.34 7.03
CA ASN A 141 41.09 -14.70 7.53
C ASN A 141 40.60 -14.65 8.98
N VAL A 142 41.26 -13.88 9.84
CA VAL A 142 40.83 -13.70 11.22
C VAL A 142 39.46 -12.99 11.26
N ARG A 143 39.26 -11.99 10.40
CA ARG A 143 37.96 -11.31 10.26
C ARG A 143 36.84 -12.29 9.90
N ALA A 144 37.07 -13.16 8.91
CA ALA A 144 36.09 -14.14 8.48
C ALA A 144 35.76 -15.18 9.57
N ASN A 145 36.77 -15.62 10.32
CA ASN A 145 36.59 -16.56 11.44
C ASN A 145 35.78 -15.92 12.58
N LEU A 146 36.19 -14.73 13.05
CA LEU A 146 35.46 -14.00 14.10
C LEU A 146 34.02 -13.75 13.68
N ALA A 147 33.80 -13.29 12.44
CA ALA A 147 32.46 -13.06 11.93
C ALA A 147 31.60 -14.33 11.96
N THR A 148 32.18 -15.48 11.60
CA THR A 148 31.50 -16.78 11.62
C THR A 148 31.17 -17.24 13.05
N GLU A 149 32.04 -16.94 14.01
CA GLU A 149 31.88 -17.29 15.42
C GLU A 149 30.85 -16.45 16.16
N CYS A 150 30.69 -15.17 15.82
CA CYS A 150 29.70 -14.30 16.46
C CYS A 150 28.42 -14.09 15.62
N GLY A 151 28.48 -14.33 14.30
CA GLY A 151 27.39 -14.06 13.36
C GLY A 151 27.32 -12.62 12.86
N ILE A 152 28.32 -11.77 13.17
CA ILE A 152 28.35 -10.34 12.84
C ILE A 152 29.60 -10.05 11.98
N LYS A 153 29.45 -9.28 10.91
CA LYS A 153 30.52 -8.90 9.98
C LYS A 153 31.15 -7.54 10.28
N GLY A 154 30.45 -6.69 11.02
CA GLY A 154 30.89 -5.35 11.37
C GLY A 154 29.80 -4.57 12.08
N VAL A 155 29.87 -3.24 11.99
CA VAL A 155 28.92 -2.32 12.61
C VAL A 155 28.21 -1.52 11.52
N THR A 156 26.88 -1.58 11.50
CA THR A 156 26.05 -0.81 10.57
C THR A 156 26.19 0.70 10.80
N LEU A 157 26.16 1.51 9.74
CA LEU A 157 26.14 2.97 9.87
C LEU A 157 24.92 3.49 10.62
N LEU A 158 23.81 2.73 10.65
CA LEU A 158 22.63 3.09 11.45
C LEU A 158 22.94 3.20 12.95
N ALA A 159 24.01 2.56 13.44
CA ALA A 159 24.46 2.69 14.83
C ALA A 159 24.87 4.13 15.22
N ARG A 160 25.13 5.00 14.23
CA ARG A 160 25.42 6.43 14.46
C ARG A 160 24.18 7.22 14.89
N LEU A 161 22.98 6.69 14.64
CA LEU A 161 21.72 7.34 14.98
C LEU A 161 21.37 7.01 16.43
N SER A 162 21.23 8.03 17.28
CA SER A 162 20.89 7.88 18.71
C SER A 162 19.54 7.20 18.97
N SER A 163 18.66 7.20 17.96
CA SER A 163 17.38 6.53 18.00
C SER A 163 17.47 5.02 17.73
N ILE A 164 18.59 4.52 17.19
CA ILE A 164 18.75 3.13 16.78
C ILE A 164 19.36 2.27 17.88
N LYS A 165 18.66 1.20 18.26
CA LYS A 165 19.20 0.09 19.06
C LYS A 165 19.24 -1.18 18.24
N ILE A 166 20.41 -1.81 18.19
CA ILE A 166 20.64 -3.08 17.49
C ILE A 166 20.47 -4.22 18.51
N PRO A 167 19.81 -5.34 18.19
CA PRO A 167 18.96 -5.56 17.03
C PRO A 167 17.51 -5.10 17.26
N ASP A 168 17.21 -4.46 18.39
CA ASP A 168 15.85 -4.15 18.85
C ASP A 168 14.97 -3.41 17.83
N LEU A 169 15.53 -2.48 17.06
CA LEU A 169 14.79 -1.70 16.05
C LEU A 169 14.89 -2.27 14.63
N PHE A 170 15.22 -3.56 14.54
CA PHE A 170 15.26 -4.38 13.33
C PHE A 170 14.28 -5.56 13.46
N PRO A 171 12.95 -5.28 13.53
CA PRO A 171 11.93 -6.22 13.96
C PRO A 171 11.70 -7.35 12.95
N VAL A 172 11.02 -8.41 13.36
CA VAL A 172 10.59 -9.50 12.46
C VAL A 172 9.53 -8.99 11.46
N GLU A 173 9.82 -9.00 10.17
CA GLU A 173 8.88 -8.55 9.13
C GLU A 173 7.95 -9.70 8.72
N ALA A 174 6.67 -9.63 9.10
CA ALA A 174 5.74 -10.74 8.95
C ALA A 174 5.28 -11.02 7.51
N MET A 175 5.33 -10.04 6.59
CA MET A 175 4.92 -10.27 5.20
C MET A 175 5.83 -11.28 4.51
N GLN A 176 7.14 -11.09 4.60
CA GLN A 176 8.14 -11.97 4.04
C GLN A 176 8.21 -13.26 4.84
N LEU A 177 8.23 -13.17 6.17
CA LEU A 177 8.32 -14.34 7.05
C LEU A 177 7.15 -15.31 6.84
N VAL A 178 5.93 -14.82 7.05
CA VAL A 178 4.75 -15.67 7.17
C VAL A 178 4.09 -15.85 5.80
N TRP A 179 3.83 -14.76 5.08
CA TRP A 179 3.02 -14.82 3.86
C TRP A 179 3.81 -15.28 2.63
N ILE A 180 5.10 -14.93 2.51
CA ILE A 180 5.93 -15.37 1.38
C ILE A 180 6.63 -16.71 1.64
N ASN A 181 6.98 -17.02 2.89
CA ASN A 181 7.77 -18.23 3.20
C ASN A 181 6.97 -19.31 3.93
N LEU A 182 6.46 -19.05 5.13
CA LEU A 182 5.85 -20.09 5.97
C LEU A 182 4.55 -20.68 5.40
N VAL A 183 3.60 -19.83 5.03
CA VAL A 183 2.29 -20.27 4.49
C VAL A 183 2.47 -21.07 3.20
N PRO A 184 3.33 -20.65 2.25
CA PRO A 184 3.64 -21.46 1.08
C PRO A 184 4.35 -22.77 1.43
N GLN A 185 5.26 -22.76 2.41
CA GLN A 185 5.91 -23.98 2.90
C GLN A 185 4.88 -25.00 3.41
N LEU A 186 3.92 -24.57 4.24
CA LEU A 186 2.82 -25.43 4.71
C LEU A 186 2.00 -25.98 3.55
N ALA A 187 1.61 -25.12 2.60
CA ALA A 187 0.86 -25.54 1.41
C ALA A 187 1.64 -26.55 0.56
N ASP A 188 2.96 -26.37 0.41
CA ASP A 188 3.81 -27.30 -0.33
C ASP A 188 4.02 -28.61 0.43
N LEU A 189 4.08 -28.60 1.78
CA LEU A 189 4.12 -29.81 2.62
C LEU A 189 2.84 -30.65 2.46
N TRP A 190 1.66 -30.04 2.55
CA TRP A 190 0.37 -30.77 2.42
C TRP A 190 0.13 -31.38 1.03
N ARG A 191 0.97 -31.04 0.05
CA ARG A 191 0.88 -31.52 -1.33
C ARG A 191 2.04 -32.42 -1.72
N GLU A 192 2.94 -32.73 -0.77
CA GLU A 192 4.16 -33.50 -1.06
C GLU A 192 5.04 -32.81 -2.12
N LYS A 193 5.12 -31.47 -2.06
CA LYS A 193 5.92 -30.64 -2.99
C LYS A 193 7.03 -29.86 -2.31
N PHE A 194 7.20 -30.03 -1.01
CA PHE A 194 8.26 -29.36 -0.26
C PHE A 194 9.52 -30.21 -0.25
N ASN A 195 10.50 -29.80 -1.06
CA ASN A 195 11.86 -30.36 -1.05
C ASN A 195 11.97 -31.91 -1.06
N GLY A 196 11.08 -32.58 -1.78
CA GLY A 196 11.09 -34.05 -1.90
C GLY A 196 10.72 -34.79 -0.62
N LEU A 197 10.17 -34.12 0.39
CA LEU A 197 9.68 -34.77 1.60
C LEU A 197 8.28 -35.35 1.40
N ASP A 198 8.11 -36.56 1.89
CA ASP A 198 6.83 -37.20 2.14
C ASP A 198 6.21 -36.73 3.47
N ALA A 199 5.19 -37.43 3.95
CA ALA A 199 4.58 -37.16 5.25
C ALA A 199 5.29 -37.82 6.44
N GLY A 200 6.32 -38.62 6.23
CA GLY A 200 6.95 -39.41 7.29
C GLY A 200 5.93 -40.26 8.05
N PHE A 201 5.89 -40.13 9.37
CA PHE A 201 4.94 -40.84 10.24
C PHE A 201 3.55 -40.18 10.33
N GLU A 202 3.33 -39.10 9.58
CA GLU A 202 2.12 -38.28 9.66
C GLU A 202 1.19 -38.48 8.45
N THR A 203 -0.01 -37.91 8.52
CA THR A 203 -1.07 -38.03 7.50
C THR A 203 -1.62 -36.66 7.06
N TYR A 204 -0.75 -35.65 7.02
CA TYR A 204 -1.13 -34.27 6.67
C TYR A 204 -1.33 -34.02 5.16
N LEU A 205 -1.18 -35.03 4.31
CA LEU A 205 -1.34 -34.87 2.86
C LEU A 205 -2.81 -34.68 2.48
N ILE A 206 -3.07 -33.73 1.58
CA ILE A 206 -4.37 -33.50 0.97
C ILE A 206 -4.35 -34.08 -0.44
N HIS A 207 -5.32 -34.95 -0.74
CA HIS A 207 -5.45 -35.57 -2.05
C HIS A 207 -5.50 -34.54 -3.19
N GLY A 208 -4.78 -34.78 -4.29
CA GLY A 208 -4.61 -33.81 -5.37
C GLY A 208 -5.92 -33.31 -5.99
N LEU A 209 -6.95 -34.17 -6.10
CA LEU A 209 -8.29 -33.76 -6.58
C LEU A 209 -8.96 -32.76 -5.63
N ILE A 210 -8.82 -32.96 -4.31
CA ILE A 210 -9.36 -32.05 -3.29
C ILE A 210 -8.62 -30.72 -3.37
N TRP A 211 -7.29 -30.74 -3.43
CA TRP A 211 -6.48 -29.53 -3.55
C TRP A 211 -6.78 -28.73 -4.83
N ASN A 212 -6.99 -29.43 -5.96
CA ASN A 212 -7.40 -28.79 -7.20
C ASN A 212 -8.79 -28.15 -7.07
N SER A 213 -9.73 -28.82 -6.39
CA SER A 213 -11.05 -28.22 -6.08
C SER A 213 -10.93 -26.96 -5.22
N VAL A 214 -10.04 -26.96 -4.21
CA VAL A 214 -9.76 -25.77 -3.39
C VAL A 214 -9.25 -24.62 -4.28
N GLY A 215 -8.36 -24.91 -5.22
CA GLY A 215 -7.86 -23.94 -6.20
C GLY A 215 -8.96 -23.34 -7.09
N ASN A 216 -9.88 -24.17 -7.59
CA ASN A 216 -11.03 -23.69 -8.36
C ASN A 216 -11.92 -22.77 -7.51
N MET A 217 -12.24 -23.17 -6.28
CA MET A 217 -13.06 -22.35 -5.36
C MET A 217 -12.41 -21.00 -5.05
N CYS A 218 -11.07 -20.93 -4.94
CA CYS A 218 -10.37 -19.65 -4.81
C CYS A 218 -10.61 -18.73 -6.01
N VAL A 219 -10.48 -19.25 -7.24
CA VAL A 219 -10.71 -18.47 -8.46
C VAL A 219 -12.15 -18.01 -8.56
N ASP A 220 -13.11 -18.92 -8.34
CA ASP A 220 -14.55 -18.65 -8.42
C ASP A 220 -15.00 -17.58 -7.42
N SER A 221 -14.36 -17.51 -6.24
CA SER A 221 -14.65 -16.48 -5.23
C SER A 221 -14.26 -15.06 -5.63
N THR A 222 -13.48 -14.88 -6.70
CA THR A 222 -12.94 -13.58 -7.11
C THR A 222 -14.06 -12.60 -7.48
N GLY A 223 -15.09 -13.07 -8.20
CA GLY A 223 -16.20 -12.23 -8.67
C GLY A 223 -17.17 -11.79 -7.58
N THR A 224 -17.16 -12.45 -6.42
CA THR A 224 -18.10 -12.21 -5.31
C THR A 224 -17.46 -11.52 -4.11
N THR A 225 -16.13 -11.49 -4.03
CA THR A 225 -15.44 -10.88 -2.87
C THR A 225 -15.19 -9.39 -3.13
N PRO A 226 -15.62 -8.48 -2.23
CA PRO A 226 -15.34 -7.06 -2.40
C PRO A 226 -13.84 -6.75 -2.44
N SER A 227 -13.45 -5.80 -3.29
CA SER A 227 -12.04 -5.42 -3.48
C SER A 227 -11.36 -4.82 -2.24
N SER A 228 -12.15 -4.45 -1.22
CA SER A 228 -11.69 -4.04 0.10
C SER A 228 -11.02 -5.17 0.90
N PHE A 229 -11.36 -6.44 0.61
CA PHE A 229 -10.77 -7.63 1.24
C PHE A 229 -9.47 -8.11 0.55
N GLY A 230 -8.93 -7.34 -0.39
CA GLY A 230 -7.62 -7.60 -1.02
C GLY A 230 -7.70 -8.07 -2.47
N CYS A 231 -6.59 -8.59 -2.99
CA CYS A 231 -6.45 -9.06 -4.37
C CYS A 231 -7.12 -10.42 -4.63
N ALA A 232 -7.26 -10.81 -5.91
CA ALA A 232 -7.74 -12.15 -6.27
C ALA A 232 -6.72 -13.22 -5.84
N VAL A 233 -7.20 -14.36 -5.34
CA VAL A 233 -6.34 -15.51 -5.01
C VAL A 233 -6.23 -16.40 -6.24
N PRO A 234 -5.03 -16.57 -6.83
CA PRO A 234 -4.85 -17.36 -8.04
C PRO A 234 -4.95 -18.87 -7.74
N HIS A 235 -5.02 -19.68 -8.80
CA HIS A 235 -5.00 -21.13 -8.68
C HIS A 235 -3.58 -21.66 -8.37
N PHE A 236 -3.46 -22.66 -7.48
CA PHE A 236 -2.22 -23.35 -7.09
C PHE A 236 -1.45 -24.09 -8.22
N LYS A 237 -1.91 -24.01 -9.46
CA LYS A 237 -1.21 -24.59 -10.63
C LYS A 237 0.01 -23.74 -10.99
N ASN A 238 -0.10 -22.41 -10.83
CA ASN A 238 0.96 -21.46 -11.14
C ASN A 238 1.41 -20.77 -9.85
N ARG A 239 2.36 -21.39 -9.13
CA ARG A 239 2.89 -20.85 -7.86
C ARG A 239 3.44 -19.43 -8.01
N SER A 240 4.00 -19.09 -9.17
CA SER A 240 4.55 -17.76 -9.50
C SER A 240 3.51 -16.64 -9.56
N HIS A 241 2.22 -16.97 -9.69
CA HIS A 241 1.16 -15.95 -9.71
C HIS A 241 0.79 -15.48 -8.29
N PHE A 242 1.19 -16.22 -7.25
CA PHE A 242 0.93 -15.82 -5.89
C PHE A 242 1.88 -14.70 -5.46
N THR A 243 1.30 -13.61 -4.98
CA THR A 243 1.98 -12.54 -4.24
C THR A 243 1.79 -12.72 -2.74
N ALA A 244 2.56 -11.99 -1.93
CA ALA A 244 2.36 -11.93 -0.47
C ALA A 244 0.92 -11.57 -0.07
N GLU A 245 0.28 -10.64 -0.81
CA GLU A 245 -1.11 -10.25 -0.55
C GLU A 245 -2.06 -11.41 -0.82
N SER A 246 -1.85 -12.16 -1.90
CA SER A 246 -2.70 -13.30 -2.24
C SER A 246 -2.53 -14.45 -1.25
N TRP A 247 -1.32 -14.70 -0.75
CA TRP A 247 -1.07 -15.71 0.30
C TRP A 247 -1.68 -15.29 1.63
N SER A 248 -1.51 -14.03 2.03
CA SER A 248 -2.13 -13.47 3.23
C SER A 248 -3.65 -13.60 3.17
N ARG A 249 -4.28 -13.19 2.06
CA ARG A 249 -5.73 -13.33 1.87
C ARG A 249 -6.17 -14.79 1.87
N TRP A 250 -5.47 -15.66 1.14
CA TRP A 250 -5.79 -17.08 1.14
C TRP A 250 -5.76 -17.64 2.55
N ALA A 251 -4.66 -17.44 3.28
CA ALA A 251 -4.48 -18.01 4.60
C ALA A 251 -5.50 -17.49 5.63
N THR A 252 -5.80 -16.19 5.61
CA THR A 252 -6.62 -15.56 6.65
C THR A 252 -8.12 -15.60 6.38
N HIS A 253 -8.56 -15.59 5.11
CA HIS A 253 -9.98 -15.47 4.76
C HIS A 253 -10.56 -16.72 4.10
N LEU A 254 -9.79 -17.44 3.29
CA LEU A 254 -10.30 -18.56 2.48
C LEU A 254 -9.96 -19.92 3.09
N ALA A 255 -8.68 -20.16 3.37
CA ALA A 255 -8.14 -21.44 3.80
C ALA A 255 -8.84 -22.03 5.04
N PRO A 256 -9.19 -21.27 6.10
CA PRO A 256 -9.90 -21.83 7.25
C PRO A 256 -11.25 -22.46 6.87
N ASN A 257 -11.93 -21.91 5.87
CA ASN A 257 -13.19 -22.47 5.38
C ASN A 257 -12.97 -23.59 4.36
N LEU A 258 -12.03 -23.39 3.42
CA LEU A 258 -11.79 -24.32 2.32
C LEU A 258 -11.10 -25.62 2.75
N LEU A 259 -10.26 -25.56 3.79
CA LEU A 259 -9.50 -26.71 4.32
C LEU A 259 -10.23 -27.46 5.44
N ARG A 260 -11.39 -26.95 5.89
CA ARG A 260 -12.19 -27.60 6.93
C ARG A 260 -12.59 -29.01 6.47
N ARG A 261 -12.25 -30.03 7.27
CA ARG A 261 -12.48 -31.46 6.98
C ARG A 261 -11.81 -31.93 5.67
N ARG A 262 -10.66 -31.36 5.29
CA ARG A 262 -9.86 -31.80 4.12
C ARG A 262 -8.63 -32.64 4.46
N PHE A 263 -8.20 -32.59 5.71
CA PHE A 263 -7.18 -33.47 6.26
C PHE A 263 -7.81 -34.74 6.83
N MET A 264 -7.06 -35.85 6.82
CA MET A 264 -7.49 -37.11 7.42
C MET A 264 -7.61 -36.97 8.94
N ASP A 265 -6.61 -36.35 9.58
CA ASP A 265 -6.66 -35.95 10.98
C ASP A 265 -6.95 -34.44 11.09
N SER A 266 -7.90 -34.09 11.95
CA SER A 266 -8.27 -32.70 12.23
C SER A 266 -7.15 -31.87 12.87
N ARG A 267 -6.15 -32.51 13.51
CA ARG A 267 -5.07 -31.80 14.21
C ARG A 267 -4.24 -30.88 13.29
N TYR A 268 -4.02 -31.27 12.04
CA TYR A 268 -3.27 -30.44 11.07
C TYR A 268 -4.05 -29.19 10.67
N TYR A 269 -5.38 -29.31 10.56
CA TYR A 269 -6.27 -28.18 10.34
C TYR A 269 -6.27 -27.25 11.56
N VAL A 270 -6.35 -27.80 12.78
CA VAL A 270 -6.30 -27.02 14.03
C VAL A 270 -4.98 -26.27 14.14
N HIS A 271 -3.85 -26.93 13.90
CA HIS A 271 -2.52 -26.34 13.88
C HIS A 271 -2.42 -25.16 12.90
N PHE A 272 -2.91 -25.34 11.67
CA PHE A 272 -2.95 -24.23 10.70
C PHE A 272 -3.85 -23.07 11.16
N VAL A 273 -5.04 -23.36 11.69
CA VAL A 273 -5.98 -22.32 12.14
C VAL A 273 -5.46 -21.58 13.37
N GLN A 274 -4.70 -22.24 14.24
CA GLN A 274 -4.02 -21.59 15.36
C GLN A 274 -3.03 -20.53 14.86
N LEU A 275 -2.20 -20.81 13.85
CA LEU A 275 -1.35 -19.80 13.20
C LEU A 275 -2.17 -18.63 12.69
N VAL A 276 -3.26 -18.90 11.97
CA VAL A 276 -4.14 -17.84 11.42
C VAL A 276 -4.71 -16.98 12.53
N ASN A 277 -5.15 -17.58 13.64
CA ASN A 277 -5.67 -16.86 14.80
C ASN A 277 -4.61 -15.98 15.47
N LEU A 278 -3.39 -16.50 15.66
CA LEU A 278 -2.26 -15.72 16.21
C LEU A 278 -1.93 -14.53 15.30
N MET A 279 -1.80 -14.79 14.00
CA MET A 279 -1.53 -13.73 13.04
C MET A 279 -2.64 -12.69 12.99
N ASN A 280 -3.91 -13.09 13.06
CA ASN A 280 -5.05 -12.16 13.10
C ASN A 280 -5.02 -11.25 14.33
N LYS A 281 -4.55 -11.74 15.49
CA LYS A 281 -4.31 -10.90 16.67
C LYS A 281 -3.16 -9.91 16.40
N CYS A 282 -2.04 -10.39 15.86
CA CYS A 282 -0.85 -9.59 15.62
C CYS A 282 -1.01 -8.50 14.53
N ILE A 283 -1.94 -8.68 13.60
CA ILE A 283 -2.26 -7.69 12.54
C ILE A 283 -3.36 -6.70 12.91
N ASN A 284 -3.90 -6.77 14.13
CA ASN A 284 -4.88 -5.81 14.59
C ASN A 284 -4.27 -4.40 14.68
N ARG A 285 -5.08 -3.35 14.58
CA ARG A 285 -4.60 -1.95 14.64
C ARG A 285 -4.03 -1.59 16.02
N SER A 286 -4.49 -2.28 17.04
CA SER A 286 -4.07 -2.13 18.44
C SER A 286 -4.11 -3.51 19.09
N ILE A 287 -3.15 -3.76 19.97
CA ILE A 287 -3.05 -5.00 20.76
C ILE A 287 -2.86 -4.53 22.21
N ALA A 288 -3.64 -5.08 23.14
CA ALA A 288 -3.47 -4.76 24.54
C ALA A 288 -2.20 -5.44 25.06
N ARG A 289 -1.41 -4.77 25.91
CA ARG A 289 -0.12 -5.33 26.38
C ARG A 289 -0.31 -6.61 27.18
N GLU A 290 -1.45 -6.74 27.84
CA GLU A 290 -1.85 -7.89 28.65
C GLU A 290 -2.14 -9.14 27.80
N GLU A 291 -2.39 -8.99 26.49
CA GLU A 291 -2.59 -10.12 25.56
C GLU A 291 -1.25 -10.73 25.08
N LEU A 292 -0.15 -9.99 25.19
CA LEU A 292 1.15 -10.38 24.64
C LEU A 292 1.71 -11.68 25.22
N PRO A 293 1.60 -11.97 26.54
CA PRO A 293 2.02 -13.26 27.09
C PRO A 293 1.25 -14.45 26.48
N ALA A 294 -0.05 -14.31 26.25
CA ALA A 294 -0.87 -15.37 25.65
C ALA A 294 -0.55 -15.56 24.15
N ILE A 295 -0.23 -14.48 23.43
CA ILE A 295 0.23 -14.55 22.05
C ILE A 295 1.59 -15.24 21.98
N ARG A 296 2.50 -14.93 22.90
CA ARG A 296 3.83 -15.55 23.02
C ARG A 296 3.70 -17.04 23.24
N GLN A 297 2.92 -17.45 24.24
CA GLN A 297 2.64 -18.85 24.51
C GLN A 297 2.11 -19.56 23.26
N GLY A 298 1.14 -18.97 22.56
CA GLY A 298 0.58 -19.58 21.35
C GLY A 298 1.60 -19.75 20.22
N PHE A 299 2.54 -18.83 20.02
CA PHE A 299 3.62 -19.03 19.04
C PHE A 299 4.60 -20.11 19.47
N VAL A 300 4.92 -20.21 20.76
CA VAL A 300 5.78 -21.29 21.29
C VAL A 300 5.13 -22.65 21.03
N GLU A 301 3.89 -22.83 21.50
CA GLU A 301 3.12 -24.07 21.30
C GLU A 301 3.01 -24.42 19.81
N TRP A 302 2.76 -23.43 18.95
CA TRP A 302 2.66 -23.66 17.52
C TRP A 302 3.96 -24.17 16.88
N VAL A 303 5.12 -23.63 17.30
CA VAL A 303 6.43 -24.06 16.80
C VAL A 303 6.79 -25.45 17.31
N GLU A 304 6.51 -25.77 18.58
CA GLU A 304 6.70 -27.11 19.14
C GLU A 304 5.82 -28.14 18.40
N ASP A 305 4.53 -27.84 18.18
CA ASP A 305 3.64 -28.68 17.39
C ASP A 305 4.09 -28.81 15.93
N PHE A 306 4.65 -27.74 15.35
CA PHE A 306 5.21 -27.78 14.00
C PHE A 306 6.38 -28.77 13.93
N GLU A 307 7.23 -28.80 14.94
CA GLU A 307 8.34 -29.77 14.99
C GLU A 307 7.84 -31.20 15.17
N LEU A 308 6.82 -31.43 15.99
CA LEU A 308 6.22 -32.76 16.12
C LEU A 308 5.58 -33.24 14.81
N ILE A 309 4.85 -32.37 14.11
CA ILE A 309 4.11 -32.73 12.89
C ILE A 309 5.03 -32.84 11.67
N TYR A 310 5.88 -31.85 11.42
CA TYR A 310 6.59 -31.75 10.14
C TYR A 310 8.05 -32.20 10.24
N TYR A 311 8.75 -31.82 11.31
CA TYR A 311 10.15 -32.20 11.54
C TYR A 311 10.25 -33.64 12.07
N GLN A 312 9.28 -34.06 12.88
CA GLN A 312 9.17 -35.39 13.49
C GLN A 312 10.41 -35.78 14.29
N HIS A 313 11.21 -34.79 14.68
CA HIS A 313 12.52 -34.95 15.31
C HIS A 313 13.48 -35.85 14.52
N ASP A 314 13.28 -35.93 13.21
CA ASP A 314 14.07 -36.73 12.29
C ASP A 314 15.10 -35.82 11.57
N PRO A 315 16.42 -36.03 11.80
CA PRO A 315 17.47 -35.27 11.12
C PRO A 315 17.37 -35.24 9.59
N ASP A 316 16.80 -36.27 8.96
CA ASP A 316 16.61 -36.28 7.50
C ASP A 316 15.50 -35.32 7.03
N ARG A 317 14.66 -34.84 7.96
CA ARG A 317 13.57 -33.87 7.73
C ARG A 317 13.93 -32.46 8.18
N MET A 318 15.16 -32.22 8.63
CA MET A 318 15.67 -30.93 9.14
C MET A 318 15.31 -29.72 8.27
N GLN A 319 15.18 -29.91 6.96
CA GLN A 319 14.86 -28.85 6.00
C GLN A 319 13.52 -28.13 6.20
N VAL A 320 12.62 -28.65 7.03
CA VAL A 320 11.39 -27.94 7.42
C VAL A 320 11.64 -26.86 8.49
N CYS A 321 12.70 -26.99 9.30
CA CYS A 321 13.02 -26.09 10.42
C CYS A 321 13.77 -24.83 9.93
N THR A 322 13.16 -24.11 8.99
CA THR A 322 13.75 -22.90 8.41
C THR A 322 13.90 -21.79 9.45
N THR A 323 14.81 -20.84 9.21
CA THR A 323 14.92 -19.65 10.06
C THR A 323 13.60 -18.88 10.16
N ASN A 324 12.74 -18.96 9.15
CA ASN A 324 11.43 -18.31 9.18
C ASN A 324 10.50 -18.90 10.26
N VAL A 325 10.58 -20.22 10.51
CA VAL A 325 9.82 -20.86 11.59
C VAL A 325 10.33 -20.34 12.94
N HIS A 326 11.64 -20.30 13.14
CA HIS A 326 12.25 -19.81 14.37
C HIS A 326 11.88 -18.34 14.70
N TYR A 327 11.83 -17.46 13.69
CA TYR A 327 11.49 -16.06 13.88
C TYR A 327 10.05 -15.81 14.39
N LEU A 328 9.15 -16.82 14.33
CA LEU A 328 7.83 -16.72 14.98
C LEU A 328 7.96 -16.48 16.48
N LEU A 329 8.99 -17.08 17.12
CA LEU A 329 9.28 -16.93 18.55
C LEU A 329 9.69 -15.49 18.94
N HIS A 330 9.98 -14.64 17.95
CA HIS A 330 10.43 -13.26 18.15
C HIS A 330 9.39 -12.20 17.72
N ILE A 331 8.20 -12.63 17.30
CA ILE A 331 7.14 -11.70 16.87
C ILE A 331 6.68 -10.83 18.03
N VAL A 332 6.54 -11.39 19.23
CA VAL A 332 6.02 -10.64 20.38
C VAL A 332 6.99 -9.56 20.84
N GLU A 333 8.30 -9.85 20.88
CA GLU A 333 9.36 -8.87 21.17
C GLU A 333 9.32 -7.71 20.17
N SER A 334 9.09 -8.02 18.89
CA SER A 334 8.96 -7.00 17.84
C SER A 334 7.72 -6.12 18.08
N ILE A 335 6.61 -6.72 18.52
CA ILE A 335 5.38 -6.00 18.85
C ILE A 335 5.54 -5.14 20.11
N GLU A 336 6.23 -5.63 21.13
CA GLU A 336 6.48 -4.88 22.37
C GLU A 336 7.27 -3.59 22.11
N ARG A 337 8.19 -3.63 21.13
CA ARG A 337 9.09 -2.52 20.77
C ARG A 337 8.47 -1.52 19.79
N LEU A 338 7.76 -2.00 18.77
CA LEU A 338 7.32 -1.17 17.64
C LEU A 338 5.80 -1.13 17.43
N GLY A 339 5.05 -1.85 18.26
CA GLY A 339 3.59 -1.98 18.12
C GLY A 339 3.17 -3.07 17.13
N PRO A 340 1.91 -3.09 16.70
CA PRO A 340 1.39 -4.17 15.86
C PRO A 340 2.10 -4.32 14.50
N LEU A 341 2.12 -5.55 13.98
CA LEU A 341 2.83 -5.92 12.74
C LEU A 341 2.58 -4.98 11.53
N PRO A 342 1.35 -4.46 11.28
CA PRO A 342 1.11 -3.57 10.14
C PRO A 342 1.88 -2.25 10.19
N GLY A 343 2.45 -1.88 11.35
CA GLY A 343 3.28 -0.69 11.50
C GLY A 343 4.64 -0.79 10.80
N TYR A 344 5.16 -2.00 10.59
CA TYR A 344 6.51 -2.23 10.03
C TYR A 344 6.56 -3.37 9.01
N TRP A 345 5.44 -3.65 8.33
CA TRP A 345 5.42 -4.61 7.23
C TRP A 345 5.87 -4.00 5.89
N ALA A 346 6.37 -4.85 4.98
CA ALA A 346 7.02 -4.39 3.76
C ALA A 346 6.10 -4.26 2.53
N PHE A 347 4.77 -4.41 2.67
CA PHE A 347 3.82 -4.18 1.56
C PHE A 347 3.97 -2.82 0.88
N PRO A 348 4.18 -1.70 1.61
CA PRO A 348 4.42 -0.40 0.98
C PRO A 348 5.70 -0.39 0.14
N MET A 349 6.77 -1.02 0.63
CA MET A 349 8.04 -1.12 -0.09
C MET A 349 7.90 -1.93 -1.38
N GLU A 350 7.22 -3.08 -1.36
CA GLU A 350 6.98 -3.89 -2.57
C GLU A 350 6.17 -3.14 -3.64
N ARG A 351 5.18 -2.35 -3.20
CA ARG A 351 4.42 -1.46 -4.08
C ARG A 351 5.33 -0.38 -4.69
N TYR A 352 6.24 0.18 -3.90
CA TYR A 352 7.23 1.14 -4.38
C TYR A 352 8.20 0.50 -5.38
N CYS A 353 8.72 -0.69 -5.11
CA CYS A 353 9.55 -1.47 -6.04
C CYS A 353 8.82 -1.74 -7.36
N SER A 354 7.52 -2.08 -7.31
CA SER A 354 6.69 -2.25 -8.51
C SER A 354 6.58 -0.97 -9.33
N PHE A 355 6.44 0.19 -8.67
CA PHE A 355 6.45 1.50 -9.31
C PHE A 355 7.81 1.82 -9.97
N ILE A 356 8.91 1.51 -9.29
CA ILE A 356 10.27 1.66 -9.85
C ILE A 356 10.47 0.76 -11.06
N GLY A 357 10.05 -0.51 -10.98
CA GLY A 357 10.11 -1.44 -12.12
C GLY A 357 9.31 -0.96 -13.32
N ALA A 358 8.09 -0.47 -13.10
CA ALA A 358 7.24 0.09 -14.15
C ALA A 358 7.79 1.39 -14.76
N SER A 359 8.66 2.09 -14.04
CA SER A 359 9.32 3.33 -14.45
C SER A 359 10.47 3.11 -15.45
N VAL A 360 10.97 1.89 -15.59
CA VAL A 360 12.02 1.54 -16.55
C VAL A 360 11.47 1.58 -17.97
N LYS A 361 11.75 2.67 -18.70
CA LYS A 361 11.39 2.85 -20.12
C LYS A 361 12.59 2.76 -21.06
N SER A 362 13.81 2.94 -20.55
CA SER A 362 15.03 2.86 -21.35
C SER A 362 15.69 1.49 -21.22
N ARG A 363 15.87 0.78 -22.35
CA ARG A 363 16.65 -0.47 -22.39
C ARG A 363 18.16 -0.23 -22.42
N ARG A 364 18.61 0.93 -22.93
CA ARG A 364 20.03 1.29 -23.06
C ARG A 364 20.60 1.88 -21.78
N PHE A 365 19.82 2.71 -21.09
CA PHE A 365 20.22 3.42 -19.87
C PHE A 365 19.14 3.31 -18.78
N PRO A 366 18.83 2.09 -18.30
CA PRO A 366 17.73 1.87 -17.37
C PRO A 366 17.90 2.63 -16.06
N TYR A 367 19.11 2.67 -15.50
CA TYR A 367 19.37 3.30 -14.21
C TYR A 367 19.29 4.84 -14.24
N ALA A 368 19.85 5.47 -15.28
CA ALA A 368 19.71 6.91 -15.46
C ALA A 368 18.24 7.31 -15.66
N ASN A 369 17.46 6.46 -16.34
CA ASN A 369 16.03 6.65 -16.51
C ASN A 369 15.27 6.52 -15.18
N ILE A 370 15.58 5.51 -14.35
CA ILE A 370 15.00 5.37 -13.01
C ILE A 370 15.33 6.61 -12.16
N ALA A 371 16.61 6.99 -12.07
CA ALA A 371 17.05 8.13 -11.25
C ALA A 371 16.30 9.41 -11.64
N ARG A 372 16.24 9.70 -12.95
CA ARG A 372 15.49 10.86 -13.46
C ARG A 372 14.00 10.78 -13.11
N ARG A 373 13.39 9.60 -13.25
CA ARG A 373 11.96 9.42 -12.96
C ARG A 373 11.65 9.63 -11.48
N VAL A 374 12.49 9.11 -10.58
CA VAL A 374 12.36 9.32 -9.14
C VAL A 374 12.49 10.81 -8.80
N CYS A 375 13.50 11.49 -9.36
CA CYS A 375 13.66 12.94 -9.18
C CYS A 375 12.46 13.74 -9.70
N ASP A 376 11.94 13.42 -10.88
CA ASP A 376 10.78 14.10 -11.46
C ASP A 376 9.53 13.92 -10.59
N VAL A 377 9.33 12.73 -10.02
CA VAL A 377 8.20 12.44 -9.11
C VAL A 377 8.35 13.21 -7.80
N ALA A 378 9.54 13.23 -7.21
CA ALA A 378 9.81 14.00 -6.00
C ALA A 378 9.55 15.50 -6.21
N ARG A 379 10.03 16.07 -7.33
CA ARG A 379 9.78 17.47 -7.71
C ARG A 379 8.29 17.76 -7.89
N LEU A 380 7.56 16.87 -8.56
CA LEU A 380 6.10 17.01 -8.72
C LEU A 380 5.36 16.98 -7.38
N CYS A 381 5.79 16.15 -6.42
CA CYS A 381 5.22 16.13 -5.08
C CYS A 381 5.41 17.47 -4.36
N ILE A 382 6.61 18.05 -4.43
CA ILE A 382 6.90 19.37 -3.84
C ILE A 382 6.02 20.45 -4.48
N THR A 383 5.94 20.50 -5.81
CA THR A 383 5.07 21.48 -6.51
C THR A 383 3.59 21.30 -6.14
N ARG A 384 3.13 20.05 -5.98
CA ARG A 384 1.75 19.76 -5.57
C ARG A 384 1.42 20.25 -4.17
N ALA A 385 2.34 20.11 -3.21
CA ALA A 385 2.16 20.62 -1.86
C ALA A 385 1.92 22.14 -1.86
N SER A 386 2.66 22.90 -2.68
CA SER A 386 2.42 24.33 -2.85
C SER A 386 1.04 24.64 -3.47
N THR A 387 0.56 23.80 -4.39
CA THR A 387 -0.79 23.98 -4.97
C THR A 387 -1.93 23.59 -4.04
N GLU A 388 -1.69 22.80 -2.99
CA GLU A 388 -2.74 22.46 -2.02
C GLU A 388 -3.15 23.66 -1.15
N GLU A 389 -2.21 24.56 -0.86
CA GLU A 389 -2.49 25.86 -0.23
C GLU A 389 -3.33 26.74 -1.17
N ASP A 390 -2.94 26.83 -2.44
CA ASP A 390 -3.71 27.53 -3.49
C ASP A 390 -5.12 26.95 -3.63
N LEU A 391 -5.25 25.62 -3.54
CA LEU A 391 -6.54 24.92 -3.57
C LEU A 391 -7.41 25.26 -2.36
N LYS A 392 -6.84 25.28 -1.14
CA LYS A 392 -7.56 25.68 0.07
C LYS A 392 -8.04 27.13 -0.03
N ASN A 393 -7.21 28.02 -0.56
CA ASN A 393 -7.58 29.42 -0.79
C ASN A 393 -8.67 29.55 -1.88
N GLU A 394 -8.54 28.85 -3.01
CA GLU A 394 -9.59 28.80 -4.04
C GLU A 394 -10.93 28.25 -3.50
N MET A 395 -10.88 27.28 -2.58
CA MET A 395 -12.07 26.70 -1.94
C MET A 395 -12.75 27.67 -0.97
N ARG A 396 -12.01 28.54 -0.28
CA ARG A 396 -12.56 29.56 0.63
C ARG A 396 -13.32 30.65 -0.13
N ASP A 397 -12.81 31.06 -1.28
CA ASP A 397 -13.42 32.14 -2.07
C ASP A 397 -14.56 31.66 -3.00
N ALA A 398 -14.79 30.34 -3.11
CA ALA A 398 -15.75 29.73 -4.02
C ALA A 398 -17.22 30.11 -3.73
N ASP A 399 -18.02 30.36 -4.76
CA ASP A 399 -19.48 30.44 -4.60
C ASP A 399 -20.05 29.01 -4.51
N LEU A 400 -21.00 28.82 -3.60
CA LEU A 400 -21.66 27.56 -3.30
C LEU A 400 -23.18 27.73 -3.47
N PHE A 401 -23.80 26.79 -4.18
CA PHE A 401 -25.25 26.77 -4.36
C PHE A 401 -25.84 25.54 -3.67
N LYS A 402 -26.94 25.73 -2.94
CA LYS A 402 -27.60 24.67 -2.14
C LYS A 402 -28.00 23.46 -2.98
N ASP A 403 -28.48 23.70 -4.20
CA ASP A 403 -28.91 22.66 -5.14
C ASP A 403 -27.74 21.93 -5.82
N TYR A 404 -26.52 22.46 -5.68
CA TYR A 404 -25.29 21.94 -6.29
C TYR A 404 -24.15 21.84 -5.25
N PRO A 405 -24.33 21.06 -4.16
CA PRO A 405 -23.43 21.09 -3.01
C PRO A 405 -22.02 20.56 -3.31
N ASN A 406 -21.88 19.81 -4.41
CA ASN A 406 -20.62 19.17 -4.83
C ASN A 406 -19.86 20.01 -5.87
N GLN A 407 -20.40 21.15 -6.31
CA GLN A 407 -19.79 22.03 -7.28
C GLN A 407 -19.34 23.35 -6.63
N LEU A 408 -18.06 23.69 -6.84
CA LEU A 408 -17.45 24.95 -6.42
C LEU A 408 -17.33 25.87 -7.64
N PHE A 409 -17.89 27.07 -7.56
CA PHE A 409 -17.84 28.04 -8.64
C PHE A 409 -16.75 29.07 -8.36
N LEU A 410 -15.70 29.06 -9.18
CA LEU A 410 -14.43 29.72 -8.88
C LEU A 410 -14.26 31.01 -9.66
N THR A 411 -13.37 31.89 -9.18
CA THR A 411 -12.91 33.06 -9.94
C THR A 411 -12.19 32.60 -11.21
N PRO A 412 -12.15 33.42 -12.29
CA PRO A 412 -12.75 34.74 -12.40
C PRO A 412 -14.28 34.70 -12.53
N ARG A 413 -14.96 35.71 -11.99
CA ARG A 413 -16.42 35.89 -12.04
C ARG A 413 -16.74 37.23 -12.69
N SER A 414 -17.89 37.33 -13.33
CA SER A 414 -18.37 38.58 -13.91
C SER A 414 -19.88 38.66 -13.88
N GLU A 415 -20.42 39.83 -13.53
CA GLU A 415 -21.87 40.14 -13.62
C GLU A 415 -22.32 40.48 -15.05
N ARG A 416 -21.42 40.41 -16.04
CA ARG A 416 -21.61 41.02 -17.37
C ARG A 416 -21.61 40.02 -18.53
N LEU A 417 -22.15 38.81 -18.36
CA LEU A 417 -22.39 37.95 -19.53
C LEU A 417 -23.51 38.55 -20.38
N THR A 418 -23.16 39.20 -21.49
CA THR A 418 -24.15 39.74 -22.44
C THR A 418 -24.93 38.62 -23.10
N ILE A 419 -26.27 38.68 -23.03
CA ILE A 419 -27.14 37.66 -23.57
C ILE A 419 -27.44 37.92 -25.05
N THR A 420 -26.80 37.15 -25.93
CA THR A 420 -27.07 37.22 -27.37
C THR A 420 -28.48 36.70 -27.71
N PRO A 421 -29.07 37.08 -28.85
CA PRO A 421 -30.37 36.56 -29.29
C PRO A 421 -30.42 35.03 -29.35
N GLU A 422 -29.32 34.38 -29.74
CA GLU A 422 -29.19 32.93 -29.80
C GLU A 422 -29.19 32.31 -28.40
N LEU A 423 -28.41 32.89 -27.47
CA LEU A 423 -28.36 32.42 -26.09
C LEU A 423 -29.73 32.59 -25.41
N ARG A 424 -30.40 33.73 -25.63
CA ARG A 424 -31.76 33.99 -25.13
C ARG A 424 -32.76 32.94 -25.66
N ALA A 425 -32.69 32.61 -26.94
CA ALA A 425 -33.54 31.58 -27.53
C ALA A 425 -33.27 30.18 -26.93
N GLN A 426 -32.01 29.85 -26.65
CA GLN A 426 -31.64 28.58 -26.01
C GLN A 426 -32.14 28.49 -24.56
N ILE A 427 -31.95 29.55 -23.77
CA ILE A 427 -32.47 29.63 -22.40
C ILE A 427 -34.00 29.53 -22.42
N GLY A 428 -34.67 30.24 -23.34
CA GLY A 428 -36.13 30.17 -23.48
C GLY A 428 -36.64 28.76 -23.81
N LYS A 429 -35.96 28.02 -24.69
CA LYS A 429 -36.29 26.61 -24.97
C LYS A 429 -36.13 25.72 -23.74
N TYR A 430 -35.05 25.94 -22.99
CA TYR A 430 -34.82 25.23 -21.73
C TYR A 430 -35.96 25.49 -20.74
N LEU A 431 -36.30 26.75 -20.47
CA LEU A 431 -37.40 27.11 -19.56
C LEU A 431 -38.75 26.54 -20.02
N ALA A 432 -39.04 26.59 -21.32
CA ALA A 432 -40.27 26.02 -21.86
C ALA A 432 -40.38 24.50 -21.60
N THR A 433 -39.26 23.79 -21.75
CA THR A 433 -39.21 22.34 -21.55
C THR A 433 -39.28 21.97 -20.08
N THR A 434 -38.49 22.64 -19.25
CA THR A 434 -38.34 22.33 -17.82
C THR A 434 -39.60 22.66 -17.02
N PHE A 435 -40.29 23.76 -17.35
CA PHE A 435 -41.47 24.22 -16.62
C PHE A 435 -42.79 23.94 -17.34
N GLY A 436 -42.77 23.32 -18.53
CA GLY A 436 -43.98 23.01 -19.30
C GLY A 436 -44.74 24.24 -19.78
N ILE A 437 -44.07 25.38 -19.93
CA ILE A 437 -44.68 26.67 -20.30
C ILE A 437 -44.40 27.05 -21.76
N ARG A 438 -45.29 27.85 -22.36
CA ARG A 438 -45.02 28.45 -23.67
C ARG A 438 -44.28 29.78 -23.52
N VAL A 439 -42.99 29.78 -23.84
CA VAL A 439 -42.16 30.99 -23.76
C VAL A 439 -42.26 31.80 -25.07
N SER A 440 -43.04 32.89 -25.05
CA SER A 440 -43.10 33.87 -26.15
C SER A 440 -41.87 34.78 -26.17
N LYS A 441 -41.61 35.50 -27.27
CA LYS A 441 -40.49 36.47 -27.33
C LYS A 441 -40.59 37.57 -26.26
N ARG A 442 -41.82 37.99 -25.92
CA ARG A 442 -42.07 38.98 -24.88
C ARG A 442 -41.74 38.41 -23.50
N LEU A 443 -42.27 37.22 -23.19
CA LEU A 443 -42.03 36.55 -21.92
C LEU A 443 -40.54 36.19 -21.75
N ALA A 444 -39.83 35.83 -22.82
CA ALA A 444 -38.38 35.59 -22.78
C ALA A 444 -37.56 36.86 -22.46
N LYS A 445 -38.04 38.05 -22.83
CA LYS A 445 -37.40 39.32 -22.43
C LYS A 445 -37.70 39.67 -20.98
N GLU A 446 -38.90 39.34 -20.50
CA GLU A 446 -39.30 39.57 -19.10
C GLU A 446 -38.57 38.60 -18.15
N LEU A 447 -38.41 37.33 -18.52
CA LEU A 447 -37.80 36.29 -17.67
C LEU A 447 -36.28 36.25 -17.71
N ILE A 448 -35.64 36.72 -18.79
CA ILE A 448 -34.18 36.58 -18.98
C ILE A 448 -33.57 37.99 -18.98
N PRO A 449 -32.72 38.35 -18.01
CA PRO A 449 -32.00 39.62 -17.99
C PRO A 449 -31.13 39.87 -19.24
N GLU A 450 -30.73 41.11 -19.49
CA GLU A 450 -29.79 41.46 -20.58
C GLU A 450 -28.34 41.07 -20.28
N SER A 451 -28.00 40.94 -19.00
CA SER A 451 -26.71 40.43 -18.52
C SER A 451 -26.89 39.44 -17.38
N LEU A 452 -26.07 38.40 -17.36
CA LEU A 452 -26.08 37.40 -16.30
C LEU A 452 -24.72 37.31 -15.59
N ARG A 453 -24.76 36.87 -14.33
CA ARG A 453 -23.58 36.48 -13.57
C ARG A 453 -23.00 35.20 -14.16
N GLN A 454 -21.69 35.17 -14.38
CA GLN A 454 -20.98 34.01 -14.93
C GLN A 454 -19.67 33.71 -14.21
N TRP A 455 -19.24 32.46 -14.35
CA TRP A 455 -17.97 31.95 -13.84
C TRP A 455 -17.09 31.44 -14.98
N GLY A 456 -15.79 31.72 -14.87
CA GLY A 456 -14.78 31.16 -15.77
C GLY A 456 -14.37 29.73 -15.44
N ARG A 457 -14.54 29.32 -14.17
CA ARG A 457 -14.07 28.03 -13.66
C ARG A 457 -15.06 27.38 -12.70
N MET A 458 -15.13 26.06 -12.71
CA MET A 458 -15.90 25.24 -11.77
C MET A 458 -15.10 24.01 -11.37
N ARG A 459 -15.16 23.60 -10.11
CA ARG A 459 -14.51 22.38 -9.61
C ARG A 459 -15.52 21.45 -8.96
N ILE A 460 -15.36 20.16 -9.16
CA ILE A 460 -16.12 19.13 -8.42
C ILE A 460 -15.34 18.78 -7.14
N LYS A 461 -16.02 18.74 -5.99
CA LYS A 461 -15.41 18.42 -4.68
C LYS A 461 -14.84 16.99 -4.63
N ASP A 462 -14.15 16.65 -3.54
CA ASP A 462 -13.64 15.31 -3.22
C ASP A 462 -12.69 14.72 -4.27
N GLY A 463 -11.79 15.55 -4.80
CA GLY A 463 -10.81 15.15 -5.80
C GLY A 463 -11.33 15.16 -7.24
N GLY A 464 -12.50 15.75 -7.48
CA GLY A 464 -13.06 15.93 -8.81
C GLY A 464 -12.33 16.96 -9.68
N ASP A 465 -12.66 16.96 -10.98
CA ASP A 465 -11.95 17.75 -12.01
C ASP A 465 -12.22 19.27 -11.90
N LEU A 466 -11.23 20.06 -12.32
CA LEU A 466 -11.36 21.50 -12.59
C LEU A 466 -11.76 21.71 -14.05
N ILE A 467 -12.89 22.38 -14.26
CA ILE A 467 -13.52 22.62 -15.56
C ILE A 467 -13.44 24.11 -15.88
N GLN A 468 -13.14 24.46 -17.14
CA GLN A 468 -13.07 25.86 -17.60
C GLN A 468 -14.16 26.19 -18.62
N ALA A 469 -14.78 27.36 -18.49
CA ALA A 469 -15.70 27.90 -19.48
C ALA A 469 -14.92 28.57 -20.62
N ARG A 470 -14.98 27.99 -21.81
CA ARG A 470 -14.23 28.46 -22.98
C ARG A 470 -14.59 29.87 -23.43
N GLY A 471 -15.85 30.27 -23.24
CA GLY A 471 -16.34 31.60 -23.56
C GLY A 471 -15.78 32.69 -22.65
N TYR A 472 -15.22 32.30 -21.50
CA TYR A 472 -14.54 33.19 -20.57
C TYR A 472 -13.02 33.26 -20.86
N HIS A 473 -12.39 32.12 -21.12
CA HIS A 473 -10.93 32.01 -21.27
C HIS A 473 -10.49 31.82 -22.73
N LYS A 474 -9.58 32.68 -23.20
CA LYS A 474 -8.85 32.44 -24.47
C LYS A 474 -7.79 31.34 -24.25
N LEU A 475 -7.64 30.38 -25.18
CA LEU A 475 -6.52 29.43 -25.09
C LEU A 475 -5.21 30.19 -25.26
N ARG A 476 -4.25 29.87 -24.42
CA ARG A 476 -2.85 30.15 -24.71
C ARG A 476 -2.38 29.20 -25.81
N TRP A 477 -1.36 29.60 -26.56
CA TRP A 477 -0.84 28.81 -27.69
C TRP A 477 -0.27 27.45 -27.24
N ASP A 478 0.15 27.33 -25.99
CA ASP A 478 0.69 26.15 -25.31
C ASP A 478 -0.29 25.51 -24.30
N GLY A 479 -1.49 26.09 -24.16
CA GLY A 479 -2.45 25.69 -23.14
C GLY A 479 -3.30 24.48 -23.53
N ARG A 480 -3.50 23.55 -22.60
CA ARG A 480 -4.48 22.45 -22.76
C ARG A 480 -5.90 22.97 -22.62
N ASP A 481 -6.80 22.58 -23.53
CA ASP A 481 -8.20 23.01 -23.49
C ASP A 481 -9.01 22.16 -22.49
N ALA A 482 -9.17 22.67 -21.26
CA ALA A 482 -9.92 22.05 -20.16
C ALA A 482 -11.43 22.40 -20.20
N SER A 483 -11.98 22.78 -21.36
CA SER A 483 -13.40 23.09 -21.52
C SER A 483 -14.25 21.92 -22.04
N PHE A 484 -13.63 20.81 -22.44
CA PHE A 484 -14.37 19.62 -22.89
C PHE A 484 -14.82 18.79 -21.70
N VAL A 485 -16.12 18.54 -21.60
CA VAL A 485 -16.75 17.83 -20.49
C VAL A 485 -17.63 16.70 -20.96
N ARG A 486 -17.73 15.65 -20.14
CA ARG A 486 -18.79 14.65 -20.22
C ARG A 486 -19.95 15.11 -19.34
N TYR A 487 -21.16 15.07 -19.89
CA TYR A 487 -22.39 15.37 -19.15
C TYR A 487 -23.44 14.32 -19.45
N GLU A 488 -24.40 14.13 -18.55
CA GLU A 488 -25.45 13.13 -18.67
C GLU A 488 -26.80 13.82 -18.81
N LEU A 489 -27.63 13.37 -19.75
CA LEU A 489 -29.00 13.84 -19.92
C LEU A 489 -29.96 12.65 -19.86
N ALA A 490 -31.13 12.87 -19.28
CA ALA A 490 -32.27 11.97 -19.42
C ALA A 490 -32.71 11.96 -20.90
N THR A 491 -32.55 10.83 -21.56
CA THR A 491 -32.92 10.62 -22.96
C THR A 491 -34.05 9.61 -23.01
N ASP A 492 -35.11 9.90 -23.76
CA ASP A 492 -36.20 8.95 -23.94
C ASP A 492 -35.80 7.85 -24.94
N ARG A 493 -35.87 6.57 -24.52
CA ARG A 493 -35.62 5.40 -25.38
C ARG A 493 -36.65 5.30 -26.49
N LEU A 494 -37.87 5.74 -26.22
CA LEU A 494 -39.03 5.60 -27.07
C LEU A 494 -39.32 6.88 -27.87
N ALA A 495 -38.36 7.81 -27.96
CA ALA A 495 -38.51 9.07 -28.69
C ALA A 495 -38.89 8.91 -30.19
N HIS A 496 -38.71 7.71 -30.76
CA HIS A 496 -39.11 7.37 -32.12
C HIS A 496 -40.58 6.91 -32.25
N LEU A 497 -41.27 6.70 -31.11
CA LEU A 497 -42.67 6.29 -31.00
C LEU A 497 -43.49 7.45 -30.37
N PRO A 498 -44.13 8.30 -31.17
CA PRO A 498 -44.70 9.57 -30.69
C PRO A 498 -45.88 9.44 -29.71
N ASN A 499 -46.48 8.25 -29.58
CA ASN A 499 -47.63 7.99 -28.70
C ASN A 499 -47.28 7.04 -27.52
N ALA A 500 -46.00 6.68 -27.36
CA ALA A 500 -45.57 5.86 -26.23
C ALA A 500 -45.33 6.73 -24.98
N GLU A 501 -45.61 6.17 -23.81
CA GLU A 501 -45.20 6.80 -22.55
C GLU A 501 -43.66 6.91 -22.50
N PRO A 502 -43.08 8.07 -22.14
CA PRO A 502 -41.64 8.28 -22.16
C PRO A 502 -40.88 7.30 -21.23
N ASP A 503 -39.80 6.69 -21.74
CA ASP A 503 -38.90 5.84 -20.96
C ASP A 503 -37.49 6.48 -20.91
N PHE A 504 -37.26 7.27 -19.88
CA PHE A 504 -36.01 8.02 -19.74
C PHE A 504 -34.87 7.16 -19.18
N TYR A 505 -33.72 7.23 -19.84
CA TYR A 505 -32.46 6.68 -19.32
C TYR A 505 -31.34 7.73 -19.37
N GLY A 506 -30.39 7.60 -18.46
CA GLY A 506 -29.18 8.40 -18.44
C GLY A 506 -28.28 8.07 -19.63
N LYS A 507 -28.03 9.06 -20.49
CA LYS A 507 -27.08 8.93 -21.61
C LYS A 507 -25.97 9.97 -21.47
N SER A 508 -24.73 9.48 -21.56
CA SER A 508 -23.55 10.34 -21.60
C SER A 508 -23.41 11.03 -22.95
N TYR A 509 -23.12 12.32 -22.90
CA TYR A 509 -22.78 13.18 -24.01
C TYR A 509 -21.45 13.88 -23.74
N TYR A 510 -20.83 14.37 -24.81
CA TYR A 510 -19.59 15.12 -24.75
C TYR A 510 -19.78 16.46 -25.45
N GLY A 511 -19.13 17.49 -24.94
CA GLY A 511 -19.21 18.81 -25.52
C GLY A 511 -18.26 19.80 -24.89
N GLN A 512 -18.10 20.94 -25.55
CA GLN A 512 -17.27 22.02 -25.07
C GLN A 512 -18.12 23.02 -24.28
N LEU A 513 -17.77 23.24 -23.01
CA LEU A 513 -18.39 24.23 -22.14
C LEU A 513 -18.03 25.63 -22.62
N LYS A 514 -19.03 26.40 -23.05
CA LYS A 514 -18.86 27.80 -23.45
C LYS A 514 -19.09 28.75 -22.29
N TYR A 515 -20.21 28.62 -21.61
CA TYR A 515 -20.58 29.54 -20.52
C TYR A 515 -21.15 28.77 -19.34
N LEU A 516 -20.86 29.27 -18.15
CA LEU A 516 -21.43 28.82 -16.89
C LEU A 516 -21.97 30.04 -16.18
N PHE A 517 -23.29 30.12 -15.97
CA PHE A 517 -23.94 31.33 -15.51
C PHE A 517 -25.17 31.05 -14.65
N GLU A 518 -25.53 32.05 -13.86
CA GLU A 518 -26.70 32.03 -13.00
C GLU A 518 -27.84 32.78 -13.67
N LEU A 519 -28.99 32.12 -13.75
CA LEU A 519 -30.24 32.70 -14.20
C LEU A 519 -31.14 32.94 -12.99
N PRO A 520 -31.33 34.20 -12.56
CA PRO A 520 -32.27 34.51 -11.50
C PRO A 520 -33.71 34.33 -12.00
N LEU A 521 -34.55 33.69 -11.19
CA LEU A 521 -35.97 33.51 -11.42
C LEU A 521 -36.75 34.43 -10.48
N ALA A 522 -37.41 35.43 -11.06
CA ALA A 522 -38.20 36.39 -10.29
C ALA A 522 -39.27 35.68 -9.44
N PRO A 523 -39.43 36.02 -8.15
CA PRO A 523 -40.51 35.50 -7.32
C PRO A 523 -41.88 35.75 -7.93
N GLN A 524 -42.85 34.89 -7.59
CA GLN A 524 -44.23 34.96 -8.08
C GLN A 524 -44.34 35.00 -9.62
N SER A 525 -43.38 34.39 -10.32
CA SER A 525 -43.39 34.27 -11.78
C SER A 525 -43.83 32.87 -12.22
N VAL A 526 -44.13 32.72 -13.51
CA VAL A 526 -44.51 31.42 -14.11
C VAL A 526 -43.41 30.35 -14.01
N VAL A 527 -42.17 30.74 -13.73
CA VAL A 527 -41.02 29.84 -13.54
C VAL A 527 -40.56 29.75 -12.08
N ASN A 528 -41.13 30.58 -11.19
CA ASN A 528 -40.90 30.54 -9.75
C ASN A 528 -42.17 31.05 -9.03
N PRO A 529 -43.14 30.17 -8.73
CA PRO A 529 -44.39 30.56 -8.08
C PRO A 529 -44.21 30.88 -6.59
N GLU A 530 -43.05 30.59 -6.00
CA GLU A 530 -42.74 30.86 -4.60
C GLU A 530 -42.47 32.35 -4.37
N ALA A 531 -42.59 32.80 -3.11
CA ALA A 531 -42.31 34.17 -2.71
C ALA A 531 -40.80 34.45 -2.58
N ASP A 532 -40.00 33.40 -2.43
CA ASP A 532 -38.56 33.52 -2.25
C ASP A 532 -37.82 33.60 -3.61
N PRO A 533 -36.74 34.40 -3.71
CA PRO A 533 -35.91 34.44 -4.89
C PRO A 533 -35.21 33.09 -5.12
N LYS A 534 -35.26 32.61 -6.35
CA LYS A 534 -34.63 31.35 -6.77
C LYS A 534 -33.72 31.60 -7.96
N SER A 535 -32.64 30.85 -8.06
CA SER A 535 -31.72 30.92 -9.19
C SER A 535 -31.47 29.54 -9.77
N LEU A 536 -31.25 29.47 -11.09
CA LEU A 536 -30.78 28.27 -11.77
C LEU A 536 -29.34 28.46 -12.24
N ILE A 537 -28.51 27.46 -12.00
CA ILE A 537 -27.16 27.43 -12.58
C ILE A 537 -27.23 26.68 -13.91
N LEU A 538 -26.86 27.37 -14.99
CA LEU A 538 -26.95 26.85 -16.35
C LEU A 538 -25.56 26.82 -17.01
N ALA A 539 -25.34 25.75 -17.78
CA ALA A 539 -24.14 25.55 -18.56
C ALA A 539 -24.50 25.51 -20.06
N ARG A 540 -23.94 26.41 -20.87
CA ARG A 540 -24.06 26.33 -22.33
C ARG A 540 -22.93 25.48 -22.90
N LEU A 541 -23.31 24.35 -23.50
CA LEU A 541 -22.42 23.41 -24.15
C LEU A 541 -22.60 23.45 -25.66
N VAL A 542 -21.50 23.29 -26.39
CA VAL A 542 -21.52 22.98 -27.83
C VAL A 542 -21.19 21.51 -27.98
N ARG A 543 -22.12 20.71 -28.51
CA ARG A 543 -21.91 19.28 -28.72
C ARG A 543 -20.72 19.05 -29.65
N TRP A 544 -19.96 18.02 -29.32
CA TRP A 544 -18.87 17.52 -30.15
C TRP A 544 -19.39 16.50 -31.15
#